data_AF-A0A2H3I2N1-F1
#
_entry.id   AF-A0A2H3I2N1-F1
#
_cell.length_a   1.000
_cell.length_b   1.000
_cell.length_c   1.000
_cell.angle_alpha   90.00
_cell.angle_beta   90.00
_cell.angle_gamma   90.00
#
_symmetry.space_group_name_H-M   'P 1'
#
loop_
_entity.id
_entity.type
_entity.pdbx_description
1 polymer ?
#
loop_
_entity_poly.entity_id
_entity_poly.type
_entity_poly.pdbx_seq_one_letter_code
_entity_poly.pdbx_strand_id
1 'polypeptide(L)'
;MGLHSDGRSLGLSIFEAEIRRRVWWQIVLLDNRNAQLSGLKNSVVANFFDTNIPANINDNDLDPNMSEQPLEHKYQTEMIFCLITYEIGKFVKEGGYQKIFSAPSPAVKDKIISELEFRLEDKYLKYCDRSIPLHFLCLAVARSITMNIRLMAHHPRHRKASSATMPREERDMLFNLSLQMIENDTLVHTMGSLKRYLWHVNIHFQLDAFIYLLSEIRRQPPGDLFDRAWGRVQQVYNMHKELITEDYALYLAIGKLAIQAWEARESHLSRNYQGNIDPPQFIAALQLKLPARKDSGTKPDDTILNHQALHNFHPTGRELYDGTLGTDFDDNTQFNPLYTEVSPLSWEQWSQLFHEYEQQIANTNNPRIFG
;
A
#
# COMPACT_ATOMS: atom_id res chain seq x y z
N MET A 1 -3.02 31.50 14.87
CA MET A 1 -4.23 30.63 14.98
C MET A 1 -4.08 29.58 16.07
N GLY A 2 -3.03 28.74 16.07
CA GLY A 2 -2.80 27.76 17.14
C GLY A 2 -3.76 26.56 17.09
N LEU A 3 -3.87 25.94 15.92
CA LEU A 3 -4.78 24.79 15.68
C LEU A 3 -4.21 23.46 16.20
N HIS A 4 -2.90 23.40 16.45
CA HIS A 4 -2.19 22.27 17.06
C HIS A 4 -2.40 22.13 18.58
N SER A 5 -3.13 23.05 19.20
CA SER A 5 -3.58 22.94 20.59
C SER A 5 -5.10 22.89 20.65
N ASP A 6 -5.62 22.05 21.54
CA ASP A 6 -7.06 21.90 21.76
C ASP A 6 -7.66 23.23 22.26
N GLY A 7 -8.76 23.68 21.65
CA GLY A 7 -9.35 24.96 22.01
C GLY A 7 -9.74 25.08 23.49
N ARG A 8 -9.98 23.96 24.18
CA ARG A 8 -10.28 23.95 25.63
C ARG A 8 -9.08 24.35 26.50
N SER A 9 -7.83 24.04 26.11
CA SER A 9 -6.65 24.49 26.88
C SER A 9 -6.35 25.98 26.68
N LEU A 10 -6.88 26.56 25.59
CA LEU A 10 -6.80 27.97 25.23
C LEU A 10 -8.01 28.80 25.74
N GLY A 11 -8.95 28.20 26.46
CA GLY A 11 -10.14 28.89 26.99
C GLY A 11 -11.18 29.32 25.95
N LEU A 12 -11.18 28.69 24.77
CA LEU A 12 -12.11 29.02 23.68
C LEU A 12 -13.50 28.38 23.88
N SER A 13 -14.50 28.82 23.10
CA SER A 13 -15.83 28.24 23.17
C SER A 13 -15.86 26.76 22.77
N ILE A 14 -16.89 26.02 23.18
CA ILE A 14 -17.02 24.59 22.86
C ILE A 14 -17.12 24.40 21.33
N PHE A 15 -17.88 25.28 20.65
CA PHE A 15 -17.97 25.35 19.20
C PHE A 15 -16.60 25.59 18.56
N GLU A 16 -15.87 26.63 18.99
CA GLU A 16 -14.54 26.95 18.44
C GLU A 16 -13.55 25.79 18.65
N ALA A 17 -13.54 25.18 19.83
CA ALA A 17 -12.67 24.05 20.13
C ALA A 17 -12.97 22.85 19.20
N GLU A 18 -14.24 22.55 18.95
CA GLU A 18 -14.65 21.43 18.09
C GLU A 18 -14.34 21.69 16.61
N ILE A 19 -14.67 22.88 16.09
CA ILE A 19 -14.30 23.29 14.73
C ILE A 19 -12.77 23.25 14.55
N ARG A 20 -12.00 23.68 15.55
CA ARG A 20 -10.53 23.58 15.53
C ARG A 20 -10.02 22.15 15.46
N ARG A 21 -10.61 21.20 16.22
CA ARG A 21 -10.26 19.78 16.10
C ARG A 21 -10.54 19.26 14.70
N ARG A 22 -11.72 19.55 14.15
CA ARG A 22 -12.15 19.09 12.82
C ARG A 22 -11.21 19.57 11.72
N VAL A 23 -10.87 20.87 11.72
CA VAL A 23 -9.92 21.48 10.78
C VAL A 23 -8.50 20.92 10.99
N TRP A 24 -8.03 20.82 12.23
CA TRP A 24 -6.67 20.36 12.51
C TRP A 24 -6.43 18.91 12.07
N TRP A 25 -7.36 18.00 12.35
CA TRP A 25 -7.19 16.61 11.96
C TRP A 25 -7.26 16.40 10.44
N GLN A 26 -8.00 17.23 9.68
CA GLN A 26 -7.87 17.26 8.22
C GLN A 26 -6.48 17.73 7.78
N ILE A 27 -5.92 18.76 8.41
CA ILE A 27 -4.52 19.20 8.14
C ILE A 27 -3.53 18.07 8.44
N VAL A 28 -3.70 17.32 9.53
CA VAL A 28 -2.84 16.16 9.85
C VAL A 28 -2.93 15.08 8.76
N LEU A 29 -4.13 14.74 8.27
CA LEU A 29 -4.27 13.75 7.20
C LEU A 29 -3.63 14.23 5.88
N LEU A 30 -3.85 15.50 5.51
CA LEU A 30 -3.29 16.09 4.30
C LEU A 30 -1.76 16.20 4.38
N ASP A 31 -1.19 16.58 5.53
CA ASP A 31 0.27 16.61 5.72
C ASP A 31 0.89 15.22 5.67
N ASN A 32 0.24 14.19 6.26
CA ASN A 32 0.70 12.80 6.11
C ASN A 32 0.63 12.33 4.66
N ARG A 33 -0.41 12.69 3.91
CA ARG A 33 -0.53 12.32 2.49
C ARG A 33 0.49 13.06 1.62
N ASN A 34 0.73 14.33 1.88
CA ASN A 34 1.74 15.12 1.15
C ASN A 34 3.17 14.68 1.51
N ALA A 35 3.42 14.25 2.75
CA ALA A 35 4.68 13.65 3.15
C ALA A 35 4.95 12.35 2.36
N GLN A 36 3.97 11.43 2.31
CA GLN A 36 4.04 10.23 1.45
C GLN A 36 4.33 10.60 -0.01
N LEU A 37 3.52 11.46 -0.61
CA LEU A 37 3.70 11.88 -2.01
C LEU A 37 5.02 12.65 -2.26
N SER A 38 5.71 13.12 -1.23
CA SER A 38 7.04 13.74 -1.32
C SER A 38 8.18 12.76 -0.98
N GLY A 39 7.89 11.48 -0.77
CA GLY A 39 8.86 10.47 -0.33
C GLY A 39 9.38 10.66 1.10
N LEU A 40 8.71 11.47 1.92
CA LEU A 40 9.05 11.71 3.32
C LEU A 40 8.44 10.63 4.22
N LYS A 41 9.28 9.93 4.98
CA LYS A 41 8.87 8.80 5.83
C LYS A 41 7.89 9.14 6.95
N ASN A 42 7.81 10.41 7.37
CA ASN A 42 6.90 10.88 8.42
C ASN A 42 6.39 12.29 8.09
N SER A 43 5.14 12.57 8.45
CA SER A 43 4.61 13.93 8.59
C SER A 43 5.40 14.72 9.64
N VAL A 44 5.63 16.01 9.37
CA VAL A 44 6.22 16.93 10.36
C VAL A 44 5.16 17.29 11.42
N VAL A 45 3.93 17.51 10.98
CA VAL A 45 2.80 17.91 11.81
C VAL A 45 2.40 16.85 12.83
N ALA A 46 2.48 15.56 12.47
CA ALA A 46 2.02 14.44 13.30
C ALA A 46 2.69 14.35 14.69
N ASN A 47 3.92 14.86 14.83
CA ASN A 47 4.72 14.75 16.05
C ASN A 47 4.44 15.85 17.09
N PHE A 48 3.81 16.97 16.72
CA PHE A 48 3.80 18.20 17.53
C PHE A 48 2.40 18.84 17.62
N PHE A 49 1.45 18.15 18.25
CA PHE A 49 0.13 18.71 18.60
C PHE A 49 -0.52 18.02 19.80
N ASP A 50 -1.38 18.71 20.54
CA ASP A 50 -2.18 18.16 21.66
C ASP A 50 -3.69 18.00 21.33
N THR A 51 -4.17 18.64 20.26
CA THR A 51 -5.58 18.63 19.79
C THR A 51 -6.23 17.24 19.80
N ASN A 52 -7.34 17.09 20.52
CA ASN A 52 -8.09 15.83 20.62
C ASN A 52 -8.79 15.47 19.29
N ILE A 53 -9.21 14.20 19.15
CA ILE A 53 -10.10 13.78 18.06
C ILE A 53 -11.45 14.52 18.20
N PRO A 54 -12.08 14.99 17.10
CA PRO A 54 -13.46 15.49 17.05
C PRO A 54 -14.50 14.56 17.69
N ALA A 55 -15.64 15.14 18.06
CA ALA A 55 -16.79 14.40 18.60
C ALA A 55 -17.63 13.74 17.47
N ASN A 56 -18.24 12.58 17.76
CA ASN A 56 -19.24 11.95 16.88
C ASN A 56 -20.61 12.65 16.99
N ILE A 57 -20.69 13.84 16.39
CA ILE A 57 -21.87 14.72 16.33
C ILE A 57 -22.02 15.27 14.90
N ASN A 58 -23.25 15.55 14.47
CA ASN A 58 -23.55 16.11 13.14
C ASN A 58 -23.30 17.62 13.13
N ASP A 59 -23.35 18.24 11.95
CA ASP A 59 -23.16 19.70 11.86
C ASP A 59 -24.37 20.47 12.40
N ASN A 60 -25.56 19.86 12.38
CA ASN A 60 -26.77 20.42 13.01
C ASN A 60 -26.77 20.38 14.55
N ASP A 61 -25.82 19.66 15.18
CA ASP A 61 -25.68 19.60 16.64
C ASP A 61 -24.75 20.72 17.18
N LEU A 62 -24.26 21.61 16.30
CA LEU A 62 -23.32 22.68 16.60
C LEU A 62 -23.96 24.07 16.47
N ASP A 63 -24.02 24.82 17.57
CA ASP A 63 -24.39 26.24 17.59
C ASP A 63 -23.22 27.08 18.13
N PRO A 64 -22.83 28.22 17.50
CA PRO A 64 -21.76 29.09 18.00
C PRO A 64 -21.92 29.57 19.46
N ASN A 65 -23.15 29.56 19.99
CA ASN A 65 -23.52 30.02 21.32
C ASN A 65 -23.70 28.87 22.33
N MET A 66 -23.39 27.62 21.94
CA MET A 66 -23.56 26.42 22.77
C MET A 66 -22.79 26.51 24.12
N SER A 67 -23.50 26.29 25.22
CA SER A 67 -22.94 26.28 26.58
C SER A 67 -22.45 24.90 27.04
N GLU A 68 -22.88 23.84 26.38
CA GLU A 68 -22.56 22.44 26.73
C GLU A 68 -22.10 21.67 25.48
N GLN A 69 -21.34 20.58 25.68
CA GLN A 69 -20.94 19.68 24.59
C GLN A 69 -22.14 18.77 24.23
N PRO A 70 -22.52 18.60 22.96
CA PRO A 70 -23.62 17.72 22.58
C PRO A 70 -23.21 16.27 22.85
N LEU A 71 -24.18 15.43 23.21
CA LEU A 71 -23.93 14.03 23.52
C LEU A 71 -23.46 13.30 22.26
N GLU A 72 -22.28 12.66 22.32
CA GLU A 72 -21.79 11.88 21.19
C GLU A 72 -22.75 10.75 20.81
N HIS A 73 -23.04 10.64 19.53
CA HIS A 73 -23.99 9.68 19.00
C HIS A 73 -23.42 8.27 19.11
N LYS A 74 -24.27 7.30 19.47
CA LYS A 74 -23.93 5.85 19.44
C LYS A 74 -24.07 5.23 18.05
N TYR A 75 -24.48 6.02 17.07
CA TYR A 75 -24.73 5.66 15.69
C TYR A 75 -24.03 6.68 14.77
N GLN A 76 -24.15 6.53 13.46
CA GLN A 76 -23.42 7.36 12.51
C GLN A 76 -23.89 8.80 12.51
N THR A 77 -22.90 9.68 12.43
CA THR A 77 -23.05 11.08 12.03
C THR A 77 -22.29 11.29 10.74
N GLU A 78 -22.42 12.48 10.16
CA GLU A 78 -21.63 12.93 9.00
C GLU A 78 -20.11 12.79 9.22
N MET A 79 -19.66 12.81 10.48
CA MET A 79 -18.26 12.67 10.88
C MET A 79 -17.68 11.25 10.82
N ILE A 80 -18.46 10.17 10.68
CA ILE A 80 -17.94 8.79 10.85
C ILE A 80 -16.73 8.47 9.95
N PHE A 81 -16.76 8.90 8.69
CA PHE A 81 -15.66 8.67 7.75
C PHE A 81 -14.35 9.30 8.25
N CYS A 82 -14.45 10.55 8.70
CA CYS A 82 -13.35 11.30 9.29
C CYS A 82 -12.85 10.62 10.58
N LEU A 83 -13.75 10.23 11.49
CA LEU A 83 -13.38 9.61 12.77
C LEU A 83 -12.62 8.29 12.61
N ILE A 84 -12.98 7.47 11.62
CA ILE A 84 -12.24 6.24 11.26
C ILE A 84 -10.81 6.60 10.84
N THR A 85 -10.64 7.57 9.95
CA THR A 85 -9.29 8.02 9.51
C THR A 85 -8.49 8.69 10.63
N TYR A 86 -9.16 9.37 11.58
CA TYR A 86 -8.51 10.00 12.73
C TYR A 86 -8.09 8.99 13.82
N GLU A 87 -8.87 7.95 14.09
CA GLU A 87 -8.49 6.87 15.02
C GLU A 87 -7.28 6.07 14.48
N ILE A 88 -7.16 5.96 13.16
CA ILE A 88 -5.97 5.45 12.47
C ILE A 88 -4.79 6.44 12.57
N GLY A 89 -5.01 7.72 12.27
CA GLY A 89 -3.98 8.77 12.43
C GLY A 89 -3.46 8.87 13.87
N LYS A 90 -4.33 8.66 14.87
CA LYS A 90 -3.98 8.52 16.28
C LYS A 90 -3.12 7.29 16.54
N PHE A 91 -3.46 6.14 15.98
CA PHE A 91 -2.60 4.94 16.08
C PHE A 91 -1.19 5.19 15.51
N VAL A 92 -1.07 5.93 14.39
CA VAL A 92 0.24 6.35 13.85
C VAL A 92 0.97 7.28 14.82
N LYS A 93 0.30 8.32 15.33
CA LYS A 93 0.84 9.26 16.34
C LYS A 93 1.31 8.57 17.62
N GLU A 94 0.59 7.55 18.07
CA GLU A 94 0.93 6.73 19.24
C GLU A 94 2.05 5.71 18.96
N GLY A 95 2.79 5.86 17.86
CA GLY A 95 3.93 5.02 17.49
C GLY A 95 3.52 3.63 16.99
N GLY A 96 2.33 3.47 16.41
CA GLY A 96 1.77 2.18 15.99
C GLY A 96 2.67 1.41 15.03
N TYR A 97 3.20 2.06 13.99
CA TYR A 97 4.17 1.45 13.08
C TYR A 97 5.48 1.07 13.80
N GLN A 98 6.00 1.94 14.66
CA GLN A 98 7.23 1.71 15.42
C GLN A 98 7.08 0.49 16.35
N LYS A 99 5.90 0.34 17.00
CA LYS A 99 5.53 -0.84 17.79
C LYS A 99 5.48 -2.12 16.94
N ILE A 100 4.89 -2.07 15.75
CA ILE A 100 4.84 -3.20 14.80
C ILE A 100 6.24 -3.58 14.31
N PHE A 101 7.05 -2.64 13.82
CA PHE A 101 8.38 -2.94 13.27
C PHE A 101 9.42 -3.31 14.34
N SER A 102 9.18 -2.93 15.60
CA SER A 102 10.00 -3.34 16.76
C SER A 102 9.48 -4.61 17.45
N ALA A 103 8.34 -5.17 17.02
CA ALA A 103 7.75 -6.34 17.65
C ALA A 103 8.67 -7.58 17.53
N PRO A 104 8.85 -8.37 18.60
CA PRO A 104 9.80 -9.49 18.62
C PRO A 104 9.35 -10.72 17.83
N SER A 105 8.06 -10.82 17.46
CA SER A 105 7.53 -11.95 16.69
C SER A 105 6.32 -11.54 15.83
N PRO A 106 5.98 -12.31 14.77
CA PRO A 106 4.79 -12.09 13.96
C PRO A 106 3.50 -11.97 14.79
N ALA A 107 3.28 -12.86 15.75
CA ALA A 107 2.09 -12.85 16.60
C ALA A 107 1.92 -11.57 17.44
N VAL A 108 3.01 -10.87 17.79
CA VAL A 108 2.92 -9.57 18.48
C VAL A 108 2.53 -8.45 17.49
N LYS A 109 2.96 -8.52 16.22
CA LYS A 109 2.49 -7.61 15.16
C LYS A 109 0.99 -7.79 14.93
N ASP A 110 0.56 -9.04 14.72
CA ASP A 110 -0.86 -9.36 14.54
C ASP A 110 -1.72 -8.91 15.71
N LYS A 111 -1.24 -9.03 16.96
CA LYS A 111 -1.95 -8.52 18.13
C LYS A 111 -2.13 -7.00 18.08
N ILE A 112 -1.08 -6.24 17.79
CA ILE A 112 -1.15 -4.76 17.71
C ILE A 112 -2.13 -4.32 16.60
N ILE A 113 -2.17 -5.04 15.47
CA ILE A 113 -3.10 -4.77 14.37
C ILE A 113 -4.53 -5.13 14.76
N SER A 114 -4.72 -6.28 15.44
CA SER A 114 -6.02 -6.72 15.95
C SER A 114 -6.60 -5.75 16.99
N GLU A 115 -5.75 -5.09 17.80
CA GLU A 115 -6.15 -4.04 18.74
C GLU A 115 -6.53 -2.71 18.06
N LEU A 116 -6.07 -2.46 16.82
CA LEU A 116 -6.59 -1.37 15.98
C LEU A 116 -7.91 -1.77 15.33
N GLU A 117 -7.98 -2.96 14.73
CA GLU A 117 -9.19 -3.51 14.09
C GLU A 117 -10.37 -3.57 15.08
N PHE A 118 -10.14 -4.07 16.30
CA PHE A 118 -11.15 -4.10 17.35
C PHE A 118 -11.65 -2.70 17.75
N ARG A 119 -10.77 -1.69 17.87
CA ARG A 119 -11.20 -0.32 18.19
C ARG A 119 -12.03 0.31 17.08
N LEU A 120 -11.69 0.05 15.82
CA LEU A 120 -12.46 0.52 14.67
C LEU A 120 -13.83 -0.15 14.62
N GLU A 121 -13.88 -1.47 14.84
CA GLU A 121 -15.12 -2.24 14.88
C GLU A 121 -16.03 -1.80 16.03
N ASP A 122 -15.49 -1.74 17.26
CA ASP A 122 -16.27 -1.46 18.47
C ASP A 122 -16.81 -0.02 18.53
N LYS A 123 -16.06 0.97 18.03
CA LYS A 123 -16.50 2.37 18.01
C LYS A 123 -17.38 2.71 16.82
N TYR A 124 -17.07 2.20 15.63
CA TYR A 124 -17.59 2.75 14.37
C TYR A 124 -18.22 1.69 13.46
N LEU A 125 -17.48 0.63 13.10
CA LEU A 125 -17.87 -0.22 11.98
C LEU A 125 -19.03 -1.18 12.30
N LYS A 126 -19.17 -1.67 13.54
CA LYS A 126 -20.24 -2.61 13.92
C LYS A 126 -21.66 -2.04 13.74
N TYR A 127 -21.76 -0.72 13.67
CA TYR A 127 -23.02 -0.01 13.46
C TYR A 127 -23.34 0.20 11.96
N CYS A 128 -22.39 0.00 11.03
CA CYS A 128 -22.47 0.46 9.64
C CYS A 128 -23.42 -0.38 8.77
N ASP A 129 -24.60 0.18 8.46
CA ASP A 129 -25.49 -0.37 7.44
C ASP A 129 -24.86 -0.28 6.04
N ARG A 130 -24.64 -1.46 5.42
CA ARG A 130 -24.07 -1.61 4.07
C ARG A 130 -25.00 -1.10 2.95
N SER A 131 -26.27 -0.82 3.22
CA SER A 131 -27.18 -0.17 2.26
C SER A 131 -26.82 1.30 2.03
N ILE A 132 -26.21 1.96 3.03
CA ILE A 132 -25.87 3.39 3.00
C ILE A 132 -24.48 3.54 2.35
N PRO A 133 -24.33 4.28 1.23
CA PRO A 133 -23.08 4.30 0.47
C PRO A 133 -21.88 4.85 1.26
N LEU A 134 -22.08 5.82 2.15
CA LEU A 134 -21.01 6.34 3.01
C LEU A 134 -20.54 5.28 4.02
N HIS A 135 -21.46 4.53 4.62
CA HIS A 135 -21.14 3.47 5.59
C HIS A 135 -20.42 2.29 4.93
N PHE A 136 -20.82 1.95 3.69
CA PHE A 136 -20.09 0.97 2.89
C PHE A 136 -18.66 1.44 2.57
N LEU A 137 -18.49 2.73 2.19
CA LEU A 137 -17.16 3.31 1.98
C LEU A 137 -16.31 3.26 3.26
N CYS A 138 -16.88 3.59 4.42
CA CYS A 138 -16.22 3.48 5.72
C CYS A 138 -15.71 2.05 6.01
N LEU A 139 -16.56 1.04 5.78
CA LEU A 139 -16.19 -0.37 5.92
C LEU A 139 -15.06 -0.77 4.97
N ALA A 140 -15.16 -0.38 3.69
CA ALA A 140 -14.17 -0.71 2.67
C ALA A 140 -12.81 -0.03 2.93
N VAL A 141 -12.80 1.25 3.30
CA VAL A 141 -11.58 2.03 3.59
C VAL A 141 -10.90 1.54 4.86
N ALA A 142 -11.65 1.31 5.95
CA ALA A 142 -11.07 0.75 7.18
C ALA A 142 -10.41 -0.60 6.91
N ARG A 143 -11.08 -1.51 6.19
CA ARG A 143 -10.52 -2.81 5.80
C ARG A 143 -9.29 -2.67 4.91
N SER A 144 -9.32 -1.79 3.89
CA SER A 144 -8.14 -1.55 3.03
C SER A 144 -6.94 -1.10 3.84
N ILE A 145 -7.12 -0.20 4.82
CA ILE A 145 -6.01 0.32 5.63
C ILE A 145 -5.47 -0.75 6.61
N THR A 146 -6.32 -1.52 7.31
CA THR A 146 -5.78 -2.55 8.22
C THR A 146 -5.18 -3.73 7.48
N MET A 147 -5.69 -4.08 6.29
CA MET A 147 -5.02 -5.01 5.38
C MET A 147 -3.66 -4.48 4.89
N ASN A 148 -3.56 -3.19 4.55
CA ASN A 148 -2.30 -2.55 4.15
C ASN A 148 -1.27 -2.55 5.30
N ILE A 149 -1.68 -2.17 6.52
CA ILE A 149 -0.81 -2.22 7.72
C ILE A 149 -0.31 -3.66 7.97
N ARG A 150 -1.19 -4.67 7.81
CA ARG A 150 -0.79 -6.09 7.94
C ARG A 150 0.13 -6.55 6.82
N LEU A 151 -0.09 -6.12 5.57
CA LEU A 151 0.83 -6.36 4.46
C LEU A 151 2.21 -5.80 4.81
N MET A 152 2.32 -4.51 5.14
CA MET A 152 3.57 -3.86 5.55
C MET A 152 4.24 -4.58 6.74
N ALA A 153 3.47 -4.99 7.75
CA ALA A 153 4.00 -5.64 8.94
C ALA A 153 4.77 -6.94 8.66
N HIS A 154 4.36 -7.71 7.65
CA HIS A 154 4.99 -9.00 7.28
C HIS A 154 5.78 -8.94 5.97
N HIS A 155 5.71 -7.82 5.22
CA HIS A 155 6.32 -7.67 3.91
C HIS A 155 7.84 -7.97 3.91
N PRO A 156 8.38 -8.73 2.92
CA PRO A 156 9.80 -9.09 2.86
C PRO A 156 10.77 -7.91 3.04
N ARG A 157 10.50 -6.75 2.41
CA ARG A 157 11.24 -5.48 2.54
C ARG A 157 11.46 -4.96 3.98
N HIS A 158 10.72 -5.47 4.96
CA HIS A 158 10.81 -5.09 6.37
C HIS A 158 11.33 -6.22 7.28
N ARG A 159 11.78 -7.34 6.71
CA ARG A 159 12.53 -8.40 7.41
C ARG A 159 14.00 -7.96 7.53
N LYS A 160 14.61 -8.11 8.72
CA LYS A 160 16.04 -7.88 8.92
C LYS A 160 16.83 -8.95 8.16
N ALA A 161 17.87 -8.56 7.42
CA ALA A 161 18.60 -9.39 6.44
C ALA A 161 19.36 -10.63 6.97
N SER A 162 19.13 -11.03 8.23
CA SER A 162 19.82 -12.12 8.93
C SER A 162 18.92 -13.34 9.20
N SER A 163 17.70 -13.39 8.65
CA SER A 163 16.81 -14.56 8.76
C SER A 163 16.38 -15.10 7.41
N ALA A 164 16.21 -16.43 7.36
CA ALA A 164 16.03 -17.24 6.15
C ALA A 164 14.80 -16.86 5.30
N THR A 165 14.63 -17.57 4.18
CA THR A 165 13.48 -17.51 3.27
C THR A 165 12.14 -17.42 4.04
N MET A 166 11.19 -16.65 3.52
CA MET A 166 9.88 -16.50 4.16
C MET A 166 9.17 -17.85 4.27
N PRO A 167 8.63 -18.23 5.46
CA PRO A 167 7.84 -19.45 5.63
C PRO A 167 6.69 -19.51 4.62
N ARG A 168 6.33 -20.71 4.20
CA ARG A 168 5.27 -20.90 3.20
C ARG A 168 3.94 -20.33 3.71
N GLU A 169 3.66 -20.50 4.98
CA GLU A 169 2.45 -20.06 5.67
C GLU A 169 2.34 -18.52 5.67
N GLU A 170 3.47 -17.81 5.83
CA GLU A 170 3.53 -16.35 5.77
C GLU A 170 3.41 -15.84 4.33
N ARG A 171 4.02 -16.54 3.34
CA ARG A 171 3.83 -16.24 1.90
C ARG A 171 2.38 -16.44 1.44
N ASP A 172 1.80 -17.59 1.78
CA ASP A 172 0.43 -17.97 1.40
C ASP A 172 -0.58 -17.04 2.11
N MET A 173 -0.29 -16.57 3.34
CA MET A 173 -1.05 -15.50 4.01
C MET A 173 -0.96 -14.17 3.25
N LEU A 174 0.25 -13.69 2.93
CA LEU A 174 0.45 -12.43 2.19
C LEU A 174 -0.16 -12.45 0.79
N PHE A 175 -0.16 -13.60 0.11
CA PHE A 175 -0.83 -13.77 -1.18
C PHE A 175 -2.35 -13.60 -1.03
N ASN A 176 -2.96 -14.30 -0.07
CA ASN A 176 -4.40 -14.20 0.19
C ASN A 176 -4.81 -12.80 0.67
N LEU A 177 -3.96 -12.12 1.46
CA LEU A 177 -4.16 -10.74 1.89
C LEU A 177 -4.12 -9.78 0.70
N SER A 178 -3.11 -9.90 -0.17
CA SER A 178 -2.97 -9.08 -1.38
C SER A 178 -4.15 -9.29 -2.33
N LEU A 179 -4.60 -10.53 -2.51
CA LEU A 179 -5.79 -10.85 -3.29
C LEU A 179 -7.06 -10.22 -2.70
N GLN A 180 -7.23 -10.26 -1.37
CA GLN A 180 -8.36 -9.60 -0.70
C GLN A 180 -8.33 -8.07 -0.82
N MET A 181 -7.14 -7.45 -0.84
CA MET A 181 -7.00 -6.01 -1.07
C MET A 181 -7.49 -5.61 -2.47
N ILE A 182 -7.08 -6.35 -3.51
CA ILE A 182 -7.55 -6.12 -4.88
C ILE A 182 -9.06 -6.46 -5.05
N GLU A 183 -9.57 -7.46 -4.34
CA GLU A 183 -11.02 -7.77 -4.36
C GLU A 183 -11.85 -6.69 -3.65
N ASN A 184 -11.35 -6.10 -2.56
CA ASN A 184 -11.99 -4.99 -1.86
C ASN A 184 -11.99 -3.71 -2.71
N ASP A 185 -10.88 -3.42 -3.40
CA ASP A 185 -10.77 -2.34 -4.37
C ASP A 185 -11.75 -2.51 -5.55
N THR A 186 -11.74 -3.68 -6.20
CA THR A 186 -12.68 -4.01 -7.29
C THR A 186 -14.14 -3.86 -6.86
N LEU A 187 -14.47 -4.26 -5.64
CA LEU A 187 -15.82 -4.13 -5.08
C LEU A 187 -16.26 -2.67 -4.92
N VAL A 188 -15.34 -1.77 -4.58
CA VAL A 188 -15.62 -0.33 -4.49
C VAL A 188 -15.79 0.29 -5.89
N HIS A 189 -14.86 0.01 -6.80
CA HIS A 189 -14.91 0.51 -8.19
C HIS A 189 -16.14 0.06 -8.98
N THR A 190 -16.61 -1.18 -8.75
CA THR A 190 -17.79 -1.73 -9.46
C THR A 190 -19.13 -1.34 -8.84
N MET A 191 -19.16 -0.87 -7.58
CA MET A 191 -20.41 -0.53 -6.90
C MET A 191 -20.97 0.82 -7.36
N GLY A 192 -22.09 0.78 -8.09
CA GLY A 192 -22.70 1.97 -8.72
C GLY A 192 -23.03 3.12 -7.78
N SER A 193 -23.35 2.84 -6.51
CA SER A 193 -23.64 3.86 -5.48
C SER A 193 -22.40 4.58 -4.95
N LEU A 194 -21.20 4.02 -5.15
CA LEU A 194 -19.92 4.59 -4.70
C LEU A 194 -19.23 5.47 -5.76
N LYS A 195 -19.77 5.54 -6.99
CA LYS A 195 -19.18 6.31 -8.11
C LYS A 195 -18.79 7.76 -7.75
N ARG A 196 -19.56 8.42 -6.88
CA ARG A 196 -19.31 9.79 -6.39
C ARG A 196 -18.09 9.94 -5.46
N TYR A 197 -17.52 8.83 -4.99
CA TYR A 197 -16.37 8.79 -4.09
C TYR A 197 -15.08 8.30 -4.77
N LEU A 198 -15.13 7.89 -6.05
CA LEU A 198 -13.97 7.29 -6.72
C LEU A 198 -12.75 8.23 -6.81
N TRP A 199 -12.96 9.55 -6.84
CA TRP A 199 -11.87 10.53 -6.71
C TRP A 199 -10.99 10.33 -5.47
N HIS A 200 -11.56 9.80 -4.37
CA HIS A 200 -10.85 9.45 -3.14
C HIS A 200 -10.30 8.01 -3.17
N VAL A 201 -10.93 7.11 -3.92
CA VAL A 201 -10.54 5.69 -3.99
C VAL A 201 -9.32 5.54 -4.90
N ASN A 202 -9.36 6.09 -6.11
CA ASN A 202 -8.33 5.95 -7.13
C ASN A 202 -6.94 6.42 -6.62
N ILE A 203 -6.88 7.52 -5.86
CA ILE A 203 -5.63 8.02 -5.29
C ILE A 203 -5.01 7.10 -4.22
N HIS A 204 -5.77 6.13 -3.70
CA HIS A 204 -5.34 5.16 -2.70
C HIS A 204 -5.23 3.73 -3.28
N PHE A 205 -5.03 3.58 -4.59
CA PHE A 205 -4.81 2.26 -5.20
C PHE A 205 -3.62 1.51 -4.58
N GLN A 206 -3.79 0.21 -4.33
CA GLN A 206 -2.91 -0.60 -3.49
C GLN A 206 -1.74 -1.22 -4.27
N LEU A 207 -0.86 -0.35 -4.80
CA LEU A 207 0.30 -0.73 -5.63
C LEU A 207 1.19 -1.83 -5.01
N ASP A 208 1.47 -1.77 -3.70
CA ASP A 208 2.25 -2.79 -3.00
C ASP A 208 1.63 -4.19 -3.06
N ALA A 209 0.32 -4.28 -2.82
CA ALA A 209 -0.43 -5.53 -2.90
C ALA A 209 -0.48 -6.05 -4.34
N PHE A 210 -0.58 -5.15 -5.32
CA PHE A 210 -0.59 -5.52 -6.73
C PHE A 210 0.76 -6.07 -7.21
N ILE A 211 1.87 -5.42 -6.84
CA ILE A 211 3.24 -5.87 -7.14
C ILE A 211 3.53 -7.21 -6.44
N TYR A 212 3.14 -7.36 -5.17
CA TYR A 212 3.30 -8.63 -4.44
C TYR A 212 2.50 -9.77 -5.10
N LEU A 213 1.22 -9.52 -5.42
CA LEU A 213 0.35 -10.50 -6.07
C LEU A 213 0.92 -10.95 -7.42
N LEU A 214 1.35 -10.02 -8.28
CA LEU A 214 2.00 -10.34 -9.56
C LEU A 214 3.31 -11.13 -9.39
N SER A 215 4.11 -10.79 -8.37
CA SER A 215 5.39 -11.45 -8.09
C SER A 215 5.23 -12.90 -7.63
N GLU A 216 4.18 -13.19 -6.86
CA GLU A 216 3.84 -14.54 -6.40
C GLU A 216 3.07 -15.35 -7.46
N ILE A 217 2.18 -14.73 -8.24
CA ILE A 217 1.49 -15.38 -9.38
C ILE A 217 2.51 -16.11 -10.29
N ARG A 218 3.64 -15.46 -10.61
CA ARG A 218 4.75 -16.05 -11.40
C ARG A 218 5.32 -17.37 -10.88
N ARG A 219 5.09 -17.69 -9.60
CA ARG A 219 5.67 -18.84 -8.90
C ARG A 219 4.64 -19.93 -8.64
N GLN A 220 3.35 -19.61 -8.70
CA GLN A 220 2.30 -20.59 -8.43
C GLN A 220 2.09 -21.50 -9.65
N PRO A 221 1.93 -22.83 -9.45
CA PRO A 221 1.43 -23.69 -10.51
C PRO A 221 -0.01 -23.27 -10.86
N PRO A 222 -0.38 -23.22 -12.15
CA PRO A 222 -1.75 -22.95 -12.57
C PRO A 222 -2.79 -23.90 -11.97
N GLY A 223 -4.00 -23.35 -11.80
CA GLY A 223 -5.13 -23.93 -11.06
C GLY A 223 -5.99 -22.81 -10.47
N ASP A 224 -7.09 -23.17 -9.81
CA ASP A 224 -8.17 -22.25 -9.42
C ASP A 224 -7.71 -20.96 -8.70
N LEU A 225 -6.68 -21.06 -7.84
CA LEU A 225 -6.13 -19.93 -7.10
C LEU A 225 -5.37 -18.95 -8.01
N PHE A 226 -4.57 -19.49 -8.95
CA PHE A 226 -3.91 -18.70 -9.99
C PHE A 226 -4.96 -18.01 -10.88
N ASP A 227 -5.98 -18.74 -11.33
CA ASP A 227 -6.98 -18.21 -12.25
C ASP A 227 -7.89 -17.15 -11.61
N ARG A 228 -8.28 -17.33 -10.35
CA ARG A 228 -8.94 -16.26 -9.57
C ARG A 228 -8.06 -15.02 -9.47
N ALA A 229 -6.78 -15.18 -9.12
CA ALA A 229 -5.86 -14.06 -8.96
C ALA A 229 -5.59 -13.34 -10.31
N TRP A 230 -5.43 -14.08 -11.40
CA TRP A 230 -5.27 -13.53 -12.75
C TRP A 230 -6.54 -12.77 -13.21
N GLY A 231 -7.72 -13.30 -12.91
CA GLY A 231 -8.99 -12.58 -13.13
C GLY A 231 -9.05 -11.24 -12.40
N ARG A 232 -8.44 -11.12 -11.21
CA ARG A 232 -8.32 -9.83 -10.51
C ARG A 232 -7.27 -8.92 -11.13
N VAL A 233 -6.14 -9.44 -11.61
CA VAL A 233 -5.14 -8.66 -12.37
C VAL A 233 -5.78 -8.02 -13.61
N GLN A 234 -6.57 -8.77 -14.36
CA GLN A 234 -7.32 -8.23 -15.51
C GLN A 234 -8.36 -7.18 -15.10
N GLN A 235 -9.00 -7.32 -13.93
CA GLN A 235 -9.92 -6.31 -13.40
C GLN A 235 -9.20 -5.02 -13.02
N VAL A 236 -8.03 -5.09 -12.38
CA VAL A 236 -7.18 -3.92 -12.08
C VAL A 236 -6.87 -3.13 -13.35
N TYR A 237 -6.33 -3.76 -14.40
CA TYR A 237 -5.97 -3.05 -15.64
C TYR A 237 -7.16 -2.46 -16.42
N ASN A 238 -8.39 -2.94 -16.16
CA ASN A 238 -9.60 -2.34 -16.74
C ASN A 238 -10.06 -1.07 -15.99
N MET A 239 -9.77 -0.98 -14.69
CA MET A 239 -10.13 0.14 -13.81
C MET A 239 -9.02 1.20 -13.79
N HIS A 240 -7.78 0.77 -13.60
CA HIS A 240 -6.56 1.57 -13.51
C HIS A 240 -5.81 1.59 -14.85
N LYS A 241 -6.39 2.31 -15.81
CA LYS A 241 -5.83 2.43 -17.18
C LYS A 241 -4.53 3.23 -17.20
N GLU A 242 -4.33 4.09 -16.20
CA GLU A 242 -3.09 4.81 -15.92
C GLU A 242 -1.86 3.90 -15.88
N LEU A 243 -2.00 2.65 -15.42
CA LEU A 243 -0.93 1.63 -15.40
C LEU A 243 -0.44 1.22 -16.82
N ILE A 244 -1.19 1.59 -17.86
CA ILE A 244 -0.85 1.36 -19.27
C ILE A 244 -0.62 2.70 -20.00
N THR A 245 -1.38 3.75 -19.71
CA THR A 245 -1.24 5.04 -20.42
C THR A 245 -0.01 5.82 -19.97
N GLU A 246 0.27 5.92 -18.67
CA GLU A 246 1.34 6.80 -18.17
C GLU A 246 2.73 6.15 -18.26
N ASP A 247 3.76 6.97 -18.49
CA ASP A 247 5.15 6.52 -18.70
C ASP A 247 6.03 6.53 -17.43
N TYR A 248 5.41 6.62 -16.25
CA TYR A 248 6.13 6.57 -14.97
C TYR A 248 6.96 5.28 -14.84
N ALA A 249 8.21 5.38 -14.40
CA ALA A 249 9.14 4.25 -14.32
C ALA A 249 8.59 3.07 -13.51
N LEU A 250 7.87 3.36 -12.41
CA LEU A 250 7.16 2.37 -11.59
C LEU A 250 6.11 1.58 -12.40
N TYR A 251 5.29 2.27 -13.22
CA TYR A 251 4.26 1.62 -14.04
C TYR A 251 4.89 0.80 -15.17
N LEU A 252 5.97 1.28 -15.79
CA LEU A 252 6.73 0.51 -16.77
C LEU A 252 7.35 -0.76 -16.16
N ALA A 253 7.74 -0.73 -14.88
CA ALA A 253 8.20 -1.91 -14.15
C ALA A 253 7.05 -2.89 -13.80
N ILE A 254 5.89 -2.37 -13.37
CA ILE A 254 4.66 -3.16 -13.12
C ILE A 254 4.20 -3.84 -14.42
N GLY A 255 4.24 -3.14 -15.56
CA GLY A 255 3.92 -3.67 -16.88
C GLY A 255 4.84 -4.83 -17.28
N LYS A 256 6.17 -4.66 -17.13
CA LYS A 256 7.15 -5.75 -17.34
C LYS A 256 6.88 -6.94 -16.43
N LEU A 257 6.57 -6.71 -15.15
CA LEU A 257 6.24 -7.77 -14.20
C LEU A 257 4.97 -8.54 -14.61
N ALA A 258 3.95 -7.85 -15.12
CA ALA A 258 2.71 -8.47 -15.60
C ALA A 258 2.90 -9.26 -16.90
N ILE A 259 3.74 -8.78 -17.83
CA ILE A 259 4.16 -9.55 -19.02
C ILE A 259 4.88 -10.83 -18.57
N GLN A 260 5.85 -10.75 -17.67
CA GLN A 260 6.57 -11.93 -17.15
C GLN A 260 5.69 -12.88 -16.32
N ALA A 261 4.53 -12.41 -15.81
CA ALA A 261 3.50 -13.25 -15.21
C ALA A 261 2.61 -13.96 -16.25
N TRP A 262 2.36 -13.33 -17.40
CA TRP A 262 1.73 -13.99 -18.54
C TRP A 262 2.65 -15.04 -19.17
N GLU A 263 3.91 -14.71 -19.45
CA GLU A 263 4.90 -15.62 -20.06
C GLU A 263 5.04 -16.92 -19.24
N ALA A 264 5.03 -16.83 -17.91
CA ALA A 264 5.04 -17.99 -17.02
C ALA A 264 3.76 -18.85 -17.13
N ARG A 265 2.58 -18.21 -17.23
CA ARG A 265 1.28 -18.87 -17.43
C ARG A 265 1.23 -19.59 -18.78
N GLU A 266 1.58 -18.89 -19.84
CA GLU A 266 1.63 -19.36 -21.22
C GLU A 266 2.62 -20.53 -21.37
N SER A 267 3.82 -20.41 -20.79
CA SER A 267 4.84 -21.47 -20.74
C SER A 267 4.40 -22.73 -20.00
N HIS A 268 3.42 -22.64 -19.09
CA HIS A 268 2.85 -23.82 -18.42
C HIS A 268 1.67 -24.40 -19.21
N LEU A 269 0.72 -23.55 -19.64
CA LEU A 269 -0.47 -24.01 -20.35
C LEU A 269 -0.13 -24.64 -21.70
N SER A 270 0.85 -24.09 -22.45
CA SER A 270 1.34 -24.67 -23.71
C SER A 270 2.02 -26.04 -23.56
N ARG A 271 2.50 -26.41 -22.36
CA ARG A 271 3.01 -27.77 -22.07
C ARG A 271 1.89 -28.79 -21.85
N ASN A 272 0.71 -28.32 -21.43
CA ASN A 272 -0.43 -29.17 -21.05
C ASN A 272 -1.56 -29.17 -22.10
N TYR A 273 -1.63 -28.15 -22.96
CA TYR A 273 -2.66 -27.98 -23.98
C TYR A 273 -2.04 -27.59 -25.33
N GLN A 274 -2.39 -28.32 -26.40
CA GLN A 274 -1.88 -28.11 -27.76
C GLN A 274 -2.61 -26.98 -28.50
N GLY A 275 -2.75 -25.81 -27.87
CA GLY A 275 -3.41 -24.64 -28.46
C GLY A 275 -2.59 -23.36 -28.27
N ASN A 276 -2.65 -22.45 -29.25
CA ASN A 276 -2.19 -21.08 -29.03
C ASN A 276 -3.12 -20.39 -28.02
N ILE A 277 -2.56 -19.56 -27.13
CA ILE A 277 -3.32 -18.90 -26.07
C ILE A 277 -3.17 -17.41 -26.27
N ASP A 278 -4.17 -16.79 -26.89
CA ASP A 278 -4.09 -15.37 -27.24
C ASP A 278 -3.99 -14.51 -25.96
N PRO A 279 -3.05 -13.54 -25.90
CA PRO A 279 -2.83 -12.74 -24.71
C PRO A 279 -4.05 -11.85 -24.40
N PRO A 280 -4.43 -11.69 -23.12
CA PRO A 280 -5.45 -10.73 -22.70
C PRO A 280 -5.15 -9.33 -23.24
N GLN A 281 -6.19 -8.55 -23.55
CA GLN A 281 -6.06 -7.23 -24.19
C GLN A 281 -5.08 -6.29 -23.47
N PHE A 282 -5.01 -6.35 -22.13
CA PHE A 282 -4.04 -5.56 -21.35
C PHE A 282 -2.59 -6.05 -21.51
N ILE A 283 -2.34 -7.35 -21.65
CA ILE A 283 -1.01 -7.90 -21.96
C ILE A 283 -0.59 -7.50 -23.37
N ALA A 284 -1.48 -7.60 -24.36
CA ALA A 284 -1.17 -7.15 -25.72
C ALA A 284 -0.85 -5.64 -25.79
N ALA A 285 -1.59 -4.81 -25.04
CA ALA A 285 -1.30 -3.38 -24.92
C ALA A 285 0.03 -3.09 -24.22
N LEU A 286 0.34 -3.82 -23.14
CA LEU A 286 1.63 -3.73 -22.45
C LEU A 286 2.80 -4.18 -23.35
N GLN A 287 2.66 -5.28 -24.09
CA GLN A 287 3.68 -5.76 -25.04
C GLN A 287 3.94 -4.77 -26.18
N LEU A 288 2.91 -4.05 -26.64
CA LEU A 288 3.04 -2.98 -27.64
C LEU A 288 3.80 -1.76 -27.09
N LYS A 289 3.54 -1.38 -25.83
CA LYS A 289 4.21 -0.26 -25.13
C LYS A 289 5.63 -0.62 -24.65
N LEU A 290 5.86 -1.88 -24.30
CA LEU A 290 7.11 -2.42 -23.75
C LEU A 290 7.64 -3.53 -24.67
N PRO A 291 8.07 -3.19 -25.90
CA PRO A 291 8.58 -4.18 -26.84
C PRO A 291 9.80 -4.89 -26.26
N ALA A 292 9.86 -6.21 -26.46
CA ALA A 292 10.97 -7.03 -25.97
C ALA A 292 12.33 -6.50 -26.46
N ARG A 293 13.32 -6.45 -25.57
CA ARG A 293 14.71 -6.17 -25.92
C ARG A 293 15.17 -7.26 -26.88
N LYS A 294 15.37 -6.93 -28.16
CA LYS A 294 15.85 -7.90 -29.15
C LYS A 294 17.19 -8.48 -28.69
N ASP A 295 17.28 -9.81 -28.63
CA ASP A 295 18.53 -10.52 -28.30
C ASP A 295 19.55 -10.42 -29.44
N SER A 296 20.20 -9.26 -29.55
CA SER A 296 21.47 -9.13 -30.25
C SER A 296 22.54 -9.86 -29.43
N GLY A 297 22.74 -11.14 -29.73
CA GLY A 297 23.50 -12.11 -28.93
C GLY A 297 24.88 -11.64 -28.47
N THR A 298 24.90 -11.03 -27.29
CA THR A 298 26.09 -10.51 -26.59
C THR A 298 25.90 -10.84 -25.11
N LYS A 299 26.99 -11.19 -24.40
CA LYS A 299 26.92 -11.62 -23.00
C LYS A 299 26.45 -10.47 -22.08
N PRO A 300 25.88 -10.77 -20.90
CA PRO A 300 25.49 -9.74 -19.95
C PRO A 300 26.72 -9.05 -19.34
N ASP A 301 27.03 -7.86 -19.84
CA ASP A 301 27.74 -6.83 -19.08
C ASP A 301 26.72 -5.98 -18.30
N ASP A 302 27.02 -5.65 -17.04
CA ASP A 302 26.16 -4.89 -16.13
C ASP A 302 25.91 -3.46 -16.63
N THR A 303 24.94 -3.30 -17.52
CA THR A 303 24.50 -2.00 -18.03
C THR A 303 23.56 -1.35 -17.01
N ILE A 304 24.14 -0.90 -15.90
CA ILE A 304 23.48 -0.06 -14.88
C ILE A 304 22.80 1.14 -15.57
N LEU A 305 21.64 1.54 -15.05
CA LEU A 305 20.90 2.72 -15.51
C LEU A 305 21.78 3.98 -15.45
N ASN A 306 22.30 4.39 -16.61
CA ASN A 306 23.36 5.38 -16.69
C ASN A 306 22.82 6.82 -16.63
N HIS A 307 22.36 7.23 -15.44
CA HIS A 307 22.13 8.64 -15.09
C HIS A 307 23.23 9.14 -14.15
N GLN A 308 24.41 9.41 -14.73
CA GLN A 308 25.49 10.10 -14.03
C GLN A 308 25.14 11.57 -13.77
N ALA A 309 24.70 11.89 -12.55
CA ALA A 309 25.14 13.08 -11.79
C ALA A 309 24.50 13.11 -10.39
N LEU A 310 25.31 13.03 -9.33
CA LEU A 310 25.33 13.98 -8.18
C LEU A 310 26.31 13.49 -7.09
N HIS A 311 27.48 14.13 -7.06
CA HIS A 311 28.49 14.23 -5.98
C HIS A 311 28.62 13.18 -4.87
N ASN A 312 29.77 12.51 -4.88
CA ASN A 312 30.71 12.28 -3.77
C ASN A 312 30.18 12.36 -2.31
N PHE A 313 30.18 11.24 -1.60
CA PHE A 313 30.71 11.19 -0.23
C PHE A 313 31.25 9.80 0.13
N HIS A 314 32.31 9.71 0.93
CA HIS A 314 32.98 8.46 1.31
C HIS A 314 33.55 8.56 2.74
N PRO A 315 33.25 7.58 3.60
CA PRO A 315 34.26 7.02 4.53
C PRO A 315 34.08 5.48 4.72
N THR A 316 34.93 4.60 4.22
CA THR A 316 36.27 4.16 4.72
C THR A 316 36.25 3.40 6.06
N GLY A 317 36.62 2.11 6.02
CA GLY A 317 36.69 1.15 7.13
C GLY A 317 36.10 -0.21 6.69
N ARG A 318 36.84 -1.25 6.24
CA ARG A 318 37.97 -2.01 6.84
C ARG A 318 37.64 -2.56 8.23
N GLU A 319 37.92 -3.81 8.62
CA GLU A 319 38.55 -5.03 8.02
C GLU A 319 38.26 -6.22 9.00
N LEU A 320 38.45 -7.53 8.76
CA LEU A 320 39.02 -8.40 7.70
C LEU A 320 38.48 -9.85 7.92
N TYR A 321 38.31 -10.71 6.90
CA TYR A 321 38.30 -12.18 7.06
C TYR A 321 38.87 -12.92 5.83
N ASP A 322 39.44 -14.11 6.05
CA ASP A 322 40.34 -14.86 5.15
C ASP A 322 39.76 -16.26 4.78
N GLY A 323 40.47 -17.05 3.95
CA GLY A 323 40.04 -18.36 3.42
C GLY A 323 39.83 -19.49 4.46
N THR A 324 39.48 -20.72 4.08
CA THR A 324 40.00 -21.52 2.94
C THR A 324 39.00 -22.57 2.38
N LEU A 325 39.41 -23.35 1.37
CA LEU A 325 38.60 -24.35 0.64
C LEU A 325 38.65 -25.78 1.23
N GLY A 326 37.67 -26.62 0.84
CA GLY A 326 37.64 -28.09 1.04
C GLY A 326 36.26 -28.67 0.68
N THR A 327 35.93 -28.86 -0.61
CA THR A 327 36.08 -30.11 -1.41
C THR A 327 35.05 -31.22 -1.14
N ASP A 328 34.23 -31.44 -2.17
CA ASP A 328 33.67 -32.71 -2.68
C ASP A 328 32.69 -33.54 -1.84
N PHE A 329 31.42 -33.56 -2.29
CA PHE A 329 30.66 -34.79 -2.60
C PHE A 329 29.42 -34.44 -3.46
N ASP A 330 29.29 -35.05 -4.64
CA ASP A 330 28.06 -35.04 -5.46
C ASP A 330 27.10 -36.15 -5.00
N ASP A 331 25.80 -35.87 -4.91
CA ASP A 331 24.81 -36.47 -5.84
C ASP A 331 23.42 -35.76 -5.81
N ASN A 332 22.77 -35.72 -6.98
CA ASN A 332 21.36 -35.46 -7.28
C ASN A 332 20.42 -34.83 -6.22
N THR A 333 20.44 -33.50 -6.09
CA THR A 333 19.36 -32.62 -6.65
C THR A 333 19.68 -31.15 -6.40
N GLN A 334 20.00 -30.40 -7.46
CA GLN A 334 20.32 -28.97 -7.33
C GLN A 334 19.08 -28.10 -7.09
N PHE A 335 18.71 -27.97 -5.81
CA PHE A 335 17.86 -26.89 -5.31
C PHE A 335 18.59 -25.56 -5.53
N ASN A 336 18.35 -24.89 -6.66
CA ASN A 336 19.10 -23.71 -7.08
C ASN A 336 18.94 -22.56 -6.05
N PRO A 337 19.98 -22.17 -5.30
CA PRO A 337 19.84 -21.23 -4.18
C PRO A 337 19.58 -19.77 -4.59
N LEU A 338 19.66 -19.44 -5.88
CA LEU A 338 19.62 -18.07 -6.41
C LEU A 338 18.22 -17.42 -6.42
N TYR A 339 17.18 -18.10 -5.93
CA TYR A 339 15.81 -17.58 -5.84
C TYR A 339 15.49 -16.93 -4.48
N THR A 340 16.44 -16.20 -3.89
CA THR A 340 16.31 -15.55 -2.58
C THR A 340 15.27 -14.42 -2.52
N GLU A 341 15.00 -13.74 -3.64
CA GLU A 341 13.98 -12.69 -3.72
C GLU A 341 12.68 -13.16 -4.40
N VAL A 342 11.55 -12.57 -4.00
CA VAL A 342 10.19 -12.93 -4.48
C VAL A 342 9.85 -12.28 -5.83
N SER A 343 10.46 -11.13 -6.14
CA SER A 343 10.18 -10.31 -7.33
C SER A 343 11.43 -10.26 -8.25
N PRO A 344 11.31 -10.00 -9.58
CA PRO A 344 12.47 -9.92 -10.48
C PRO A 344 13.31 -8.65 -10.28
N LEU A 345 12.80 -7.68 -9.52
CA LEU A 345 13.53 -6.54 -9.00
C LEU A 345 13.60 -6.71 -7.49
N SER A 346 14.71 -6.27 -6.88
CA SER A 346 14.82 -6.30 -5.43
C SER A 346 13.77 -5.40 -4.78
N TRP A 347 13.41 -5.69 -3.53
CA TRP A 347 12.48 -4.79 -2.82
C TRP A 347 13.08 -3.40 -2.53
N GLU A 348 14.40 -3.26 -2.62
CA GLU A 348 15.08 -1.95 -2.61
C GLU A 348 14.88 -1.22 -3.95
N GLN A 349 15.01 -1.91 -5.08
CA GLN A 349 14.72 -1.35 -6.41
C GLN A 349 13.25 -0.93 -6.54
N TRP A 350 12.30 -1.72 -6.03
CA TRP A 350 10.90 -1.29 -5.94
C TRP A 350 10.72 -0.06 -5.05
N SER A 351 11.42 0.01 -3.91
CA SER A 351 11.35 1.17 -3.01
C SER A 351 11.92 2.44 -3.66
N GLN A 352 12.95 2.33 -4.50
CA GLN A 352 13.44 3.43 -5.33
C GLN A 352 12.39 3.86 -6.38
N LEU A 353 11.79 2.92 -7.12
CA LEU A 353 10.77 3.22 -8.12
C LEU A 353 9.53 3.89 -7.50
N PHE A 354 9.14 3.51 -6.28
CA PHE A 354 8.11 4.21 -5.52
C PHE A 354 8.51 5.66 -5.22
N HIS A 355 9.72 5.88 -4.71
CA HIS A 355 10.21 7.21 -4.36
C HIS A 355 10.31 8.15 -5.58
N GLU A 356 10.78 7.65 -6.71
CA GLU A 356 10.84 8.39 -7.98
C GLU A 356 9.43 8.75 -8.50
N TYR A 357 8.48 7.81 -8.42
CA TYR A 357 7.08 8.00 -8.80
C TYR A 357 6.37 9.02 -7.90
N GLU A 358 6.59 8.97 -6.58
CA GLU A 358 6.09 9.95 -5.61
C GLU A 358 6.58 11.36 -5.98
N GLN A 359 7.90 11.54 -6.14
CA GLN A 359 8.48 12.83 -6.58
C GLN A 359 7.91 13.31 -7.92
N GLN A 360 7.75 12.43 -8.91
CA GLN A 360 7.19 12.78 -10.23
C GLN A 360 5.74 13.27 -10.11
N ILE A 361 4.91 12.62 -9.27
CA ILE A 361 3.55 13.06 -8.99
C ILE A 361 3.51 14.39 -8.23
N ALA A 362 4.34 14.58 -7.20
CA ALA A 362 4.39 15.83 -6.44
C ALA A 362 4.76 17.03 -7.33
N ASN A 363 5.72 16.86 -8.24
CA ASN A 363 6.11 17.89 -9.22
C ASN A 363 5.02 18.18 -10.27
N THR A 364 4.16 17.20 -10.57
CA THR A 364 3.11 17.32 -11.60
C THR A 364 1.80 17.91 -11.06
N ASN A 365 1.46 17.65 -9.78
CA ASN A 365 0.18 18.01 -9.17
C ASN A 365 0.12 19.37 -8.46
N ASN A 366 0.91 20.36 -8.89
CA ASN A 366 0.70 21.75 -8.47
C ASN A 366 -0.70 22.23 -8.94
N PRO A 367 -1.49 22.92 -8.11
CA PRO A 367 -2.88 22.48 -7.90
C PRO A 367 -3.87 22.84 -9.01
N ARG A 368 -4.58 21.81 -9.50
CA ARG A 368 -5.89 21.91 -10.18
C ARG A 368 -7.02 21.16 -9.45
N ILE A 369 -6.79 20.79 -8.18
CA ILE A 369 -7.70 19.94 -7.38
C ILE A 369 -8.60 20.78 -6.43
N PHE A 370 -8.41 22.10 -6.39
CA PHE A 370 -9.32 23.05 -5.76
C PHE A 370 -9.82 24.04 -6.81
N GLY A 371 -10.99 23.73 -7.40
CA GLY A 371 -11.70 24.53 -8.40
C GLY A 371 -13.17 24.12 -8.47
#